data_AF-A0A210R6G8-F1
#
_entry.id   AF-A0A210R6G8-F1
#
_cell.length_a   1.000
_cell.length_b   1.000
_cell.length_c   1.000
_cell.angle_alpha   90.00
_cell.angle_beta   90.00
_cell.angle_gamma   90.00
#
_symmetry.space_group_name_H-M   'P 1'
#
loop_
_entity.id
_entity.type
_entity.pdbx_description
1 polymer ?
#
loop_
_entity_poly.entity_id
_entity_poly.type
_entity_poly.pdbx_seq_one_letter_code
_entity_poly.pdbx_strand_id
1 'polypeptide(L)' 'MDGERNQRLNITVAETANGPRALCMYYPGPAFVGEMKTIFCEKPLFGQFVRISRDEIVLNSCEIEVYGYPLN' A
#
# COMPACT_ATOMS: atom_id res chain seq x y z
N MET A 1 0.21 -23.24 11.02
CA MET A 1 -0.11 -22.93 9.61
C MET A 1 0.26 -21.47 9.43
N ASP A 2 1.50 -21.19 9.04
CA ASP A 2 1.97 -19.82 8.83
C ASP A 2 1.39 -19.34 7.49
N GLY A 3 0.30 -18.57 7.54
CA GLY A 3 -0.18 -17.85 6.36
C GLY A 3 0.94 -16.98 5.80
N GLU A 4 1.07 -16.95 4.47
CA GLU A 4 2.13 -16.19 3.80
C GLU A 4 2.12 -14.74 4.28
N ARG A 5 3.22 -14.33 4.91
CA ARG A 5 3.37 -13.01 5.51
C ARG A 5 3.38 -11.96 4.40
N ASN A 6 2.68 -10.85 4.60
CA ASN A 6 2.75 -9.75 3.65
C ASN A 6 4.17 -9.17 3.66
N GLN A 7 4.83 -9.25 2.52
CA GLN A 7 6.18 -8.77 2.29
C GLN A 7 6.30 -8.31 0.84
N ARG A 8 7.30 -7.48 0.56
CA ARG A 8 7.57 -6.94 -0.78
C ARG A 8 6.34 -6.25 -1.39
N LEU A 9 5.74 -5.35 -0.62
CA LEU A 9 4.54 -4.62 -1.02
C LEU A 9 4.93 -3.36 -1.80
N ASN A 10 4.34 -3.20 -2.98
CA ASN A 10 4.36 -1.98 -3.78
C ASN A 10 3.09 -1.17 -3.52
N ILE A 11 3.27 0.01 -2.93
CA ILE A 11 2.18 0.96 -2.66
C ILE A 11 2.30 2.10 -3.66
N THR A 12 1.25 2.31 -4.42
CA THR A 12 1.21 3.32 -5.48
C THR A 12 -0.05 4.16 -5.40
N VAL A 13 0.04 5.40 -5.88
CA VAL A 13 -1.06 6.36 -5.92
C VAL A 13 -1.28 6.80 -7.36
N ALA A 14 -2.53 6.96 -7.77
CA ALA A 14 -2.89 7.48 -9.08
C ALA A 14 -4.05 8.47 -8.99
N GLU A 15 -4.08 9.42 -9.91
CA GLU A 15 -5.18 10.37 -10.07
C GLU A 15 -6.46 9.67 -10.58
N THR A 16 -6.30 8.69 -11.48
CA THR A 16 -7.42 7.94 -12.06
C THR A 16 -7.17 6.43 -11.94
N ALA A 17 -8.24 5.62 -11.96
CA ALA A 17 -8.16 4.17 -11.76
C ALA A 17 -7.19 3.46 -12.72
N ASN A 18 -7.12 3.95 -13.97
CA ASN A 18 -6.28 3.41 -15.05
C ASN A 18 -5.11 4.33 -15.42
N GLY A 19 -4.89 5.40 -14.65
CA GLY A 19 -3.85 6.38 -14.91
C GLY A 19 -2.44 5.91 -14.54
N PRO A 20 -1.43 6.74 -14.84
CA PRO A 20 -0.07 6.51 -14.37
C PRO A 20 -0.04 6.46 -12.84
N ARG A 21 0.66 5.47 -12.31
CA ARG A 21 0.81 5.22 -10.88
C ARG A 21 2.15 5.74 -10.39
N ALA A 22 2.12 6.66 -9.44
CA ALA A 22 3.30 7.12 -8.73
C ALA A 22 3.60 6.18 -7.57
N LEU A 23 4.89 5.83 -7.38
CA LEU A 23 5.32 5.04 -6.22
C LEU A 23 5.23 5.90 -4.96
N CYS A 24 4.45 5.43 -3.98
CA CYS A 24 4.39 5.97 -2.63
C CYS A 24 5.52 5.39 -1.79
N MET A 25 5.58 4.05 -1.71
CA MET A 25 6.55 3.33 -0.90
C MET A 25 6.67 1.87 -1.39
N TYR A 26 7.87 1.32 -1.26
CA TYR A 26 8.10 -0.12 -1.29
C TYR A 26 8.37 -0.63 0.12
N TYR A 27 7.55 -1.56 0.61
CA TYR A 27 7.72 -2.16 1.92
C TYR A 27 8.28 -3.59 1.80
N PRO A 28 9.54 -3.83 2.22
CA PRO A 28 10.17 -5.14 2.03
C PRO A 28 9.58 -6.25 2.92
N GLY A 29 8.94 -5.90 4.04
CA GLY A 29 8.37 -6.89 4.96
C GLY A 29 9.33 -7.39 6.05
N PRO A 30 8.89 -8.40 6.84
CA PRO A 30 7.52 -8.93 6.87
C PRO A 30 6.59 -8.09 7.76
N ALA A 31 5.32 -7.97 7.35
CA ALA A 31 4.23 -7.60 8.24
C ALA A 31 3.67 -8.86 8.90
N PHE A 32 3.53 -8.83 10.23
CA PHE A 32 3.09 -9.99 11.01
C PHE A 32 1.56 -10.10 11.05
N VAL A 33 1.05 -11.32 11.23
CA VAL A 33 -0.40 -11.55 11.35
C VAL A 33 -0.92 -10.83 12.60
N GLY A 34 -1.96 -10.01 12.43
CA GLY A 34 -2.53 -9.20 13.52
C GLY A 34 -1.76 -7.91 13.84
N GLU A 35 -0.67 -7.62 13.12
CA GLU A 35 0.02 -6.33 13.23
C GLU A 35 -0.68 -5.28 12.36
N MET A 36 -0.92 -4.09 12.94
CA MET A 36 -1.26 -2.89 12.17
C MET A 36 0.03 -2.12 11.87
N LYS A 37 0.34 -1.94 10.58
CA LYS A 37 1.58 -1.26 10.13
C LYS A 37 1.28 0.06 9.47
N THR A 38 1.87 1.14 10.01
CA THR A 38 1.88 2.44 9.34
C THR A 38 3.04 2.50 8.34
N ILE A 39 2.73 2.82 7.09
CA ILE A 39 3.70 3.00 6.01
C ILE A 39 3.58 4.42 5.49
N PHE A 40 4.68 5.17 5.55
CA PHE A 40 4.75 6.54 5.06
C PHE A 40 5.22 6.55 3.61
N CYS A 41 4.60 7.38 2.76
CA CYS A 41 5.15 7.63 1.44
C CYS A 41 6.48 8.38 1.56
N GLU A 42 7.42 8.11 0.66
CA GLU A 42 8.73 8.80 0.63
C GLU A 42 8.58 10.31 0.37
N LYS A 43 7.49 10.70 -0.28
CA LYS A 43 7.11 12.08 -0.57
C LYS A 43 5.59 12.23 -0.57
N PRO A 44 5.06 13.46 -0.37
CA PRO A 44 3.65 13.73 -0.58
C PRO A 44 3.24 13.36 -2.02
N LEU A 45 2.14 12.63 -2.15
CA LEU A 45 1.56 12.27 -3.44
C LEU A 45 0.13 12.77 -3.52
N PHE A 46 -0.25 13.19 -4.72
CA PHE A 46 -1.60 13.59 -5.06
C PHE A 46 -2.26 12.49 -5.88
N GLY A 47 -3.48 12.14 -5.51
CA GLY A 47 -4.29 11.20 -6.27
C GLY A 47 -5.49 10.70 -5.49
N GLN A 48 -6.36 10.01 -6.21
CA GLN A 48 -7.64 9.50 -5.71
C GLN A 48 -7.62 7.97 -5.46
N PHE A 49 -6.68 7.26 -6.09
CA PHE A 49 -6.63 5.79 -6.06
C PHE A 49 -5.32 5.32 -5.45
N VAL A 50 -5.41 4.56 -4.36
CA VAL A 50 -4.27 3.84 -3.76
C VAL A 50 -4.33 2.38 -4.19
N ARG A 51 -3.19 1.83 -4.61
CA ARG A 51 -3.03 0.40 -4.91
C ARG A 51 -1.90 -0.17 -4.08
N ILE A 52 -2.22 -1.21 -3.31
CA ILE A 52 -1.26 -2.07 -2.63
C ILE A 52 -1.16 -3.36 -3.46
N SER A 53 0.05 -3.74 -3.84
CA SER A 53 0.30 -4.91 -4.68
C SER A 53 1.57 -5.63 -4.25
N ARG A 54 1.70 -6.90 -4.60
CA ARG A 54 2.90 -7.72 -4.40
C ARG A 54 3.04 -8.70 -5.56
N ASP A 55 4.23 -9.26 -5.73
CA ASP A 55 4.50 -10.22 -6.80
C ASP A 55 3.97 -11.62 -6.51
N GLU A 56 3.68 -11.92 -5.23
CA GLU A 56 3.11 -13.20 -4.80
C GLU A 56 1.58 -13.26 -5.00
N ILE A 57 1.04 -14.47 -5.03
CA ILE A 57 -0.33 -14.76 -5.46
C ILE A 57 -1.38 -14.24 -4.46
N VAL A 58 -1.03 -14.15 -3.17
CA VAL A 58 -1.99 -13.82 -2.11
C VAL A 58 -1.58 -12.54 -1.40
N LEU A 59 -2.45 -11.54 -1.43
CA LEU A 59 -2.36 -10.35 -0.57
C LEU A 59 -3.59 -10.35 0.33
N ASN A 60 -3.37 -10.57 1.62
CA ASN A 60 -4.44 -10.59 2.63
C ASN A 60 -4.32 -9.36 3.53
N SER A 61 -5.38 -8.58 3.62
CA SER A 61 -5.47 -7.44 4.54
C SER A 61 -6.80 -7.51 5.29
N CYS A 62 -6.76 -7.31 6.60
CA CYS A 62 -7.99 -7.14 7.39
C CYS A 62 -8.52 -5.71 7.27
N GLU A 63 -7.62 -4.74 7.29
CA GLU A 63 -7.94 -3.32 7.33
C GLU A 63 -6.87 -2.51 6.60
N ILE A 64 -7.29 -1.45 5.93
CA ILE A 64 -6.43 -0.49 5.22
C ILE A 64 -6.92 0.90 5.55
N GLU A 65 -6.08 1.67 6.24
CA GLU A 65 -6.32 3.09 6.51
C GLU A 65 -5.46 3.95 5.58
N VAL A 66 -6.09 4.92 4.92
CA VAL A 66 -5.42 5.87 4.04
C VAL A 66 -5.48 7.25 4.68
N TYR A 67 -4.32 7.79 5.01
CA TYR A 67 -4.19 9.12 5.61
C TYR A 67 -3.76 10.15 4.56
N GLY A 68 -4.43 11.29 4.57
CA GLY A 68 -4.14 12.41 3.68
C GLY A 68 -5.01 13.61 4.02
N TYR A 69 -4.85 14.68 3.25
CA TYR A 69 -5.64 15.90 3.37
C TYR A 69 -6.34 16.17 2.03
N PRO A 70 -7.58 16.68 2.04
CA PRO A 70 -8.25 17.10 0.83
C PRO A 70 -7.47 18.25 0.18
N LEU A 71 -7.40 18.23 -1.15
CA LEU A 71 -6.92 19.37 -1.94
C LEU A 71 -8.10 20.35 -2.09
N ASN A 72 -7.89 21.58 -1.63
CA ASN A 72 -8.86 22.68 -1.76
C ASN A 72 -8.85 23.25 -3.18
#